data_AF-J7IXI6-F1
#
_entry.id   AF-J7IXI6-F1
#
_cell.length_a   1.000
_cell.length_b   1.000
_cell.length_c   1.000
_cell.angle_alpha   90.00
_cell.angle_beta   90.00
_cell.angle_gamma   90.00
#
_symmetry.space_group_name_H-M   'P 1'
#
loop_
_entity.id
_entity.type
_entity.pdbx_description
1 polymer ?
#
loop_
_entity_poly.entity_id
_entity_poly.type
_entity_poly.pdbx_seq_one_letter_code
_entity_poly.pdbx_strand_id
1 'polypeptide(L)'
;MSIPVYDSPINHKGWIPESETVKLTQDNVKQVQGDVYIKEGTPIYEVEQFNELNSVALNKTPKDVRGRIEKREGSFVNLMAPGGWYFWVEDKYLIFPKVEEEEIGLIFPLLLILLTSSLSI
;
A
#
# COMPACT_ATOMS: atom_id res chain seq x y z
N MET A 1 26.30 14.47 -26.40
CA MET A 1 26.91 13.26 -25.82
C MET A 1 25.86 12.68 -24.87
N SER A 2 25.24 11.54 -25.19
CA SER A 2 24.28 10.87 -24.32
C SER A 2 24.94 9.63 -23.73
N ILE A 3 24.86 9.47 -22.41
CA ILE A 3 25.27 8.25 -21.73
C ILE A 3 24.08 7.30 -21.79
N PRO A 4 24.20 6.09 -22.37
CA PRO A 4 23.13 5.11 -22.33
C PRO A 4 22.90 4.70 -20.88
N VAL A 5 21.74 5.06 -20.33
CA VAL A 5 21.28 4.59 -19.02
C VAL A 5 20.52 3.31 -19.27
N TYR A 6 21.06 2.19 -18.77
CA TYR A 6 20.37 0.92 -18.76
C TYR A 6 19.54 0.86 -17.48
N ASP A 7 18.21 0.98 -17.60
CA ASP A 7 17.32 0.57 -16.52
C ASP A 7 17.61 -0.90 -16.23
N SER A 8 18.22 -1.19 -15.09
CA SER A 8 18.30 -2.56 -14.60
C SER A 8 16.97 -2.84 -13.93
N PRO A 9 16.06 -3.65 -14.53
CA PRO A 9 14.88 -4.08 -13.80
C PRO A 9 15.37 -4.86 -12.59
N ILE A 10 15.19 -4.28 -11.41
CA ILE A 10 15.33 -4.98 -10.14
C ILE A 10 14.20 -6.03 -10.12
N ASN A 11 14.48 -7.21 -10.67
CA ASN A 11 13.55 -8.33 -10.65
C ASN A 11 13.87 -9.18 -9.41
N HIS A 12 13.54 -8.66 -8.22
CA HIS A 12 13.64 -9.37 -6.94
C HIS A 12 12.52 -10.41 -6.76
N LYS A 13 12.13 -11.12 -7.82
CA LYS A 13 11.14 -12.19 -7.74
C LYS A 13 11.85 -13.52 -7.52
N GLY A 14 11.44 -14.23 -6.48
CA GLY A 14 11.97 -15.54 -6.12
C GLY A 14 10.97 -16.29 -5.24
N TRP A 15 11.34 -17.50 -4.84
CA TRP A 15 10.55 -18.30 -3.91
C TRP A 15 10.90 -17.91 -2.47
N ILE A 16 9.88 -17.69 -1.64
CA ILE A 16 10.01 -17.42 -0.20
C ILE A 16 9.15 -18.47 0.52
N PRO A 17 9.64 -19.12 1.59
CA PRO A 17 8.83 -20.02 2.40
C PRO A 17 7.62 -19.29 2.98
N GLU A 18 6.45 -19.91 2.96
CA GLU A 18 5.22 -19.32 3.51
C GLU A 18 5.38 -18.95 5.00
N SER A 19 6.12 -19.74 5.77
CA SER A 19 6.44 -19.47 7.18
C SER A 19 7.24 -18.18 7.42
N GLU A 20 7.88 -17.64 6.38
CA GLU A 20 8.59 -16.36 6.41
C GLU A 20 7.75 -15.20 5.84
N THR A 21 6.47 -15.46 5.53
CA THR A 21 5.53 -14.46 5.06
C THR A 21 4.45 -14.19 6.10
N VAL A 22 3.91 -12.98 6.10
CA VAL A 22 2.75 -12.60 6.91
C VAL A 22 1.62 -12.26 5.95
N LYS A 23 0.50 -12.96 6.07
CA LYS A 23 -0.69 -12.67 5.27
C LYS A 23 -1.19 -11.26 5.55
N LEU A 24 -1.54 -10.52 4.50
CA LEU A 24 -2.17 -9.22 4.63
C LEU A 24 -3.59 -9.39 5.19
N THR A 25 -3.92 -8.65 6.23
CA THR A 25 -5.23 -8.65 6.90
C THR A 25 -5.68 -7.22 7.13
N GLN A 26 -6.96 -7.04 7.49
CA GLN A 26 -7.48 -5.71 7.85
C GLN A 26 -6.73 -5.08 9.03
N ASP A 27 -6.24 -5.91 9.96
CA ASP A 27 -5.54 -5.46 11.17
C ASP A 27 -4.12 -4.96 10.87
N ASN A 28 -3.45 -5.54 9.87
CA ASN A 28 -2.05 -5.23 9.57
C ASN A 28 -1.86 -4.40 8.28
N VAL A 29 -2.91 -4.12 7.51
CA VAL A 29 -2.80 -3.44 6.20
C VAL A 29 -2.11 -2.07 6.29
N LYS A 30 -2.25 -1.36 7.40
CA LYS A 30 -1.59 -0.05 7.61
C LYS A 30 -0.09 -0.16 7.92
N GLN A 31 0.42 -1.36 8.18
CA GLN A 31 1.83 -1.63 8.48
C GLN A 31 2.66 -1.87 7.22
N VAL A 32 2.02 -2.01 6.05
CA VAL A 32 2.74 -2.18 4.78
C VAL A 32 3.64 -0.98 4.51
N GLN A 33 4.82 -1.26 3.97
CA GLN A 33 5.75 -0.22 3.53
C GLN A 33 5.53 0.16 2.07
N GLY A 34 5.20 -0.80 1.20
CA GLY A 34 5.02 -0.57 -0.23
C GLY A 34 3.56 -0.61 -0.68
N ASP A 35 3.34 -0.37 -1.97
CA ASP A 35 2.02 -0.43 -2.61
C ASP A 35 1.00 0.56 -2.03
N VAL A 36 1.49 1.70 -1.54
CA VAL A 36 0.65 2.79 -1.05
C VAL A 36 0.45 3.80 -2.17
N TYR A 37 -0.78 4.30 -2.30
CA TYR A 37 -1.17 5.24 -3.34
C TYR A 37 -1.65 6.56 -2.75
N ILE A 38 -1.48 7.64 -3.50
CA ILE A 38 -2.14 8.93 -3.27
C ILE A 38 -2.74 9.41 -4.58
N LYS A 39 -3.80 10.21 -4.50
CA LYS A 39 -4.51 10.72 -5.68
C LYS A 39 -3.85 11.94 -6.28
N GLU A 40 -4.12 12.19 -7.55
CA GLU A 40 -3.84 13.47 -8.20
C GLU A 40 -4.38 14.65 -7.37
N GLY A 41 -3.63 15.74 -7.31
CA GLY A 41 -4.01 16.94 -6.57
C GLY A 41 -3.77 16.85 -5.06
N THR A 42 -3.21 15.74 -4.55
CA THR A 42 -2.91 15.57 -3.12
C THR A 42 -1.83 16.56 -2.71
N PRO A 43 -2.02 17.30 -1.59
CA PRO A 43 -1.03 18.24 -1.08
C PRO A 43 0.22 17.51 -0.58
N ILE A 44 1.39 17.96 -1.01
CA ILE A 44 2.70 17.38 -0.67
C ILE A 44 3.73 18.47 -0.35
N TYR A 45 4.77 18.08 0.37
CA TYR A 45 5.92 18.92 0.70
C TYR A 45 7.21 18.25 0.20
N GLU A 46 7.88 18.88 -0.76
CA GLU A 46 9.10 18.36 -1.38
C GLU A 46 10.34 18.88 -0.63
N VAL A 47 10.53 18.37 0.59
CA VAL A 47 11.67 18.67 1.47
C VAL A 47 12.32 17.38 1.96
N GLU A 48 13.59 17.45 2.31
CA GLU A 48 14.33 16.31 2.83
C GLU A 48 13.92 16.00 4.28
N GLN A 49 13.83 17.03 5.12
CA GLN A 49 13.59 16.89 6.55
C GLN A 49 12.18 17.33 6.97
N PHE A 50 11.59 16.62 7.94
CA PHE A 50 10.24 16.90 8.44
C PHE A 50 10.11 18.28 9.13
N ASN A 51 11.18 18.78 9.74
CA ASN A 51 11.19 20.11 10.38
C ASN A 51 11.14 21.26 9.36
N GLU A 52 11.36 20.99 8.07
CA GLU A 52 11.35 21.98 6.98
C GLU A 52 9.97 22.16 6.32
N LEU A 53 8.92 21.45 6.75
CA LEU A 53 7.60 21.55 6.11
C LEU A 53 7.06 23.00 6.05
N ASN A 54 7.39 23.82 7.05
CA ASN A 54 6.96 25.21 7.11
C ASN A 54 7.82 26.17 6.26
N SER A 55 8.94 25.72 5.71
CA SER A 55 9.86 26.55 4.92
C SER A 55 9.55 26.55 3.43
N VAL A 56 8.69 25.64 2.96
CA VAL A 56 8.32 25.50 1.55
C VAL A 56 6.84 25.74 1.31
N ALA A 57 6.53 26.22 0.10
CA ALA A 57 5.16 26.27 -0.36
C ALA A 57 4.63 24.85 -0.59
N LEU A 58 3.36 24.65 -0.23
CA LEU A 58 2.66 23.40 -0.48
C LEU A 58 2.52 23.17 -1.99
N ASN A 59 2.95 22.00 -2.47
CA ASN A 59 2.74 21.57 -3.85
C ASN A 59 1.61 20.53 -3.93
N LYS A 60 1.21 20.15 -5.13
CA LYS A 60 0.23 19.08 -5.38
C LYS A 60 0.78 18.05 -6.34
N THR A 61 0.42 16.79 -6.12
CA THR A 61 0.76 15.73 -7.06
C THR A 61 0.10 15.98 -8.43
N PRO A 62 0.84 15.84 -9.55
CA PRO A 62 0.30 16.09 -10.89
C PRO A 62 -0.51 14.92 -11.46
N LYS A 63 -0.55 13.78 -10.76
CA LYS A 63 -1.25 12.55 -11.13
C LYS A 63 -1.38 11.65 -9.90
N ASP A 64 -2.09 10.53 -10.04
CA ASP A 64 -2.03 9.45 -9.06
C ASP A 64 -0.58 8.93 -8.92
N VAL A 65 -0.13 8.76 -7.68
CA VAL A 65 1.24 8.33 -7.37
C VAL A 65 1.18 7.06 -6.52
N ARG A 66 1.96 6.05 -6.91
CA ARG A 66 2.32 4.90 -6.07
C ARG A 66 3.66 5.18 -5.40
N GLY A 67 3.82 4.78 -4.16
CA GLY A 67 5.08 4.95 -3.45
C GLY A 67 5.32 3.89 -2.38
N ARG A 68 6.49 4.02 -1.75
CA ARG A 68 6.92 3.29 -0.57
C ARG A 68 7.09 4.27 0.59
N ILE A 69 6.58 3.92 1.76
CA ILE A 69 6.80 4.66 3.00
C ILE A 69 8.22 4.39 3.47
N GLU A 70 9.03 5.44 3.51
CA GLU A 70 10.40 5.39 4.02
C GLU A 70 10.44 5.78 5.50
N LYS A 71 9.67 6.80 5.89
CA LYS A 71 9.64 7.33 7.27
C LYS A 71 8.24 7.80 7.65
N ARG A 72 7.96 7.82 8.96
CA ARG A 72 6.75 8.38 9.55
C ARG A 72 7.15 9.36 10.64
N GLU A 73 6.56 10.56 10.65
CA GLU A 73 6.77 11.57 11.69
C GLU A 73 5.43 12.27 11.98
N GLY A 74 4.92 12.12 13.20
CA GLY A 74 3.59 12.61 13.57
C GLY A 74 2.50 12.09 12.64
N SER A 75 1.75 13.01 12.01
CA SER A 75 0.69 12.70 11.05
C SER A 75 1.16 12.64 9.60
N PHE A 76 2.48 12.67 9.36
CA PHE A 76 3.05 12.69 8.02
C PHE A 76 3.88 11.44 7.74
N VAL A 77 3.98 11.13 6.46
CA VAL A 77 4.84 10.08 5.94
C VAL A 77 5.74 10.66 4.85
N ASN A 78 6.99 10.20 4.82
CA ASN A 78 7.88 10.43 3.70
C ASN A 78 7.69 9.28 2.70
N LEU A 79 7.22 9.60 1.50
CA LEU A 79 7.03 8.64 0.43
C LEU A 79 8.16 8.74 -0.59
N MET A 80 8.71 7.59 -0.94
CA MET A 80 9.54 7.40 -2.12
C MET A 80 8.67 6.92 -3.29
N ALA A 81 8.55 7.77 -4.31
CA ALA A 81 7.85 7.50 -5.55
C ALA A 81 8.84 7.15 -6.69
N PRO A 82 8.35 6.55 -7.81
CA PRO A 82 9.19 6.23 -8.95
C PRO A 82 10.01 7.41 -9.46
N GLY A 83 11.21 7.13 -9.96
CA GLY A 83 12.16 8.15 -10.40
C GLY A 83 12.96 8.81 -9.28
N GLY A 84 12.93 8.23 -8.07
CA GLY A 84 13.66 8.77 -6.91
C GLY A 84 13.04 10.06 -6.37
N TRP A 85 11.72 10.21 -6.51
CA TRP A 85 11.01 11.39 -6.03
C TRP A 85 10.56 11.17 -4.59
N TYR A 86 11.05 12.02 -3.68
CA TYR A 86 10.75 11.95 -2.25
C TYR A 86 9.96 13.17 -1.82
N PHE A 87 8.90 12.95 -1.05
CA PHE A 87 8.09 14.03 -0.50
C PHE A 87 7.35 13.59 0.76
N TRP A 88 6.99 14.57 1.58
CA TRP A 88 6.15 14.38 2.75
C TRP A 88 4.67 14.62 2.42
N VAL A 89 3.80 13.77 2.96
CA VAL A 89 2.34 13.86 2.81
C VAL A 89 1.65 13.44 4.10
N GLU A 90 0.47 13.99 4.40
CA GLU A 90 -0.31 13.55 5.55
C GLU A 90 -0.82 12.10 5.37
N ASP A 91 -0.75 11.30 6.43
CA ASP A 91 -1.15 9.88 6.45
C ASP A 91 -2.61 9.65 6.03
N LYS A 92 -3.48 10.64 6.26
CA LYS A 92 -4.91 10.59 5.87
C LYS A 92 -5.14 10.48 4.36
N TYR A 93 -4.16 10.87 3.55
CA TYR A 93 -4.25 10.79 2.08
C TYR A 93 -3.81 9.44 1.52
N LEU A 94 -3.20 8.59 2.35
CA LEU A 94 -2.70 7.29 1.91
C LEU A 94 -3.85 6.32 1.64
N ILE A 95 -3.79 5.71 0.46
CA ILE A 95 -4.64 4.62 0.05
C ILE A 95 -3.80 3.35 0.12
N PHE A 96 -4.15 2.47 1.05
CA PHE A 96 -3.48 1.20 1.26
C PHE A 96 -3.98 0.12 0.30
N PRO A 97 -3.21 -0.97 0.09
CA PRO A 97 -3.65 -2.12 -0.68
C PRO A 97 -4.97 -2.69 -0.17
N LYS A 98 -5.77 -3.24 -1.08
CA LYS A 98 -6.97 -3.99 -0.68
C LYS A 98 -6.55 -5.33 -0.10
N VAL A 99 -7.15 -5.69 1.03
CA VAL A 99 -7.04 -7.04 1.59
C VAL A 99 -7.95 -7.95 0.76
N GLU A 100 -7.42 -9.06 0.27
CA GLU A 100 -8.24 -10.07 -0.39
C GLU A 100 -9.12 -10.75 0.68
N GLU A 101 -10.43 -10.57 0.56
CA GLU A 101 -11.39 -11.40 1.29
C GLU A 101 -11.38 -12.77 0.61
N GLU A 102 -10.95 -13.80 1.32
CA GLU A 102 -11.23 -15.17 0.86
C GLU A 102 -12.75 -15.29 0.80
N GLU A 103 -13.30 -15.51 -0.39
CA GLU A 103 -14.66 -16.01 -0.56
C GLU A 103 -14.73 -17.35 0.18
N ILE A 104 -15.01 -17.31 1.49
CA ILE A 104 -15.55 -18.46 2.20
C ILE A 104 -16.87 -18.71 1.49
N GLY A 105 -16.86 -19.72 0.63
CA GLY A 105 -17.88 -19.93 -0.37
C GLY A 105 -19.30 -19.92 0.19
N LEU A 106 -20.23 -19.78 -0.74
CA LEU A 106 -21.66 -20.04 -0.64
C LEU A 106 -22.01 -21.48 -0.16
N ILE A 107 -21.26 -22.05 0.79
CA ILE A 107 -21.45 -23.39 1.36
C ILE A 107 -22.42 -23.35 2.56
N PHE A 108 -22.77 -22.16 3.06
CA PHE A 108 -23.67 -22.06 4.22
C PHE A 108 -25.18 -22.32 3.99
N PRO A 109 -25.78 -22.26 2.78
CA PRO A 109 -27.17 -22.71 2.63
C PRO A 109 -27.29 -24.24 2.45
N LEU A 110 -26.26 -24.91 1.91
CA LEU A 110 -26.37 -26.33 1.55
C LEU A 110 -26.23 -27.26 2.77
N LEU A 111 -25.41 -26.88 3.75
CA LEU A 111 -25.21 -27.71 4.96
C LEU A 111 -26.45 -27.68 5.89
N LEU A 112 -27.25 -26.61 5.84
CA LEU A 112 -28.49 -26.51 6.64
C LEU A 112 -29.64 -27.37 6.07
N ILE A 113 -29.64 -27.66 4.77
CA ILE A 113 -30.66 -28.49 4.11
C ILE A 113 -30.42 -30.00 4.38
N LEU A 114 -29.16 -30.43 4.53
CA LEU A 114 -28.84 -31.83 4.83
C LEU A 114 -29.09 -32.23 6.30
N LEU A 115 -29.06 -31.28 7.23
CA LEU A 115 -29.34 -31.55 8.65
C LEU A 115 -30.84 -31.60 8.99
N THR A 116 -31.71 -31.02 8.16
CA THR A 116 -33.17 -31.04 8.38
C THR A 116 -33.87 -32.25 7.76
N SER A 117 -33.19 -32.97 6.86
CA SER A 117 -33.71 -34.19 6.21
C SER A 117 -33.38 -35.49 6.95
N SER A 118 -32.55 -35.44 8.00
CA SER A 118 -32.19 -36.60 8.85
C SER A 118 -33.05 -36.72 10.12
N LEU A 119 -34.01 -35.83 10.35
CA LEU A 119 -34.87 -35.85 11.55
C LEU A 119 -36.34 -36.19 11.27
N SER A 120 -36.63 -36.82 10.13
CA SER A 120 -37.95 -37.40 9.85
C SER A 120 -37.78 -38.84 9.38
N ILE A 121 -37.85 -39.77 10.33
CA ILE A 121 -38.45 -41.13 10.32
C ILE A 121 -37.93 -41.88 11.55
#